data_AF-A0A166ANS7-F1
#
_entry.id   AF-A0A166ANS7-F1
#
_cell.length_a   1.000
_cell.length_b   1.000
_cell.length_c   1.000
_cell.angle_alpha   90.00
_cell.angle_beta   90.00
_cell.angle_gamma   90.00
#
_symmetry.space_group_name_H-M   'P 1'
#
loop_
_entity.id
_entity.type
_entity.pdbx_description
1 polymer ?
#
loop_
_entity_poly.entity_id
_entity_poly.type
_entity_poly.pdbx_seq_one_letter_code
_entity_poly.pdbx_strand_id
1 'polypeptide(L)'
;MGLFLDTNVLISFIFDLHPWNGYAENLFKTEKKKHWSNTVKNESIKVIDSLKNKYIYIFEEIINKLSLIDRITEKKFITTVINISGNEFSKKDKKVIANIIWERGGWYRDILTYEIIDLIKTLLYNLNIDLANRYNKCVNILNKPYFRAKNEKYLSVFNNLEKIKNIHTPDDIIIVDAHHLAIKQMINKFITGDLKIIKLKQDLIDCTAISDFVSLNSFNY
;
A
#
# COMPACT_ATOMS: atom_id res chain seq x y z
N MET A 1 -2.79 -22.23 3.14
CA MET A 1 -1.87 -21.60 2.16
C MET A 1 -1.58 -20.17 2.60
N GLY A 2 -0.31 -19.75 2.61
CA GLY A 2 0.09 -18.40 3.03
C GLY A 2 -0.06 -17.35 1.92
N LEU A 3 0.03 -16.07 2.29
CA LEU A 3 0.03 -14.91 1.42
C LEU A 3 1.32 -14.11 1.64
N PHE A 4 1.94 -13.65 0.56
CA PHE A 4 2.99 -12.63 0.62
C PHE A 4 2.33 -11.27 0.35
N LEU A 5 2.51 -10.31 1.25
CA LEU A 5 1.95 -8.98 1.14
C LEU A 5 3.01 -8.02 0.65
N ASP A 6 2.63 -7.24 -0.36
CA ASP A 6 3.41 -6.15 -0.93
C ASP A 6 3.16 -4.83 -0.16
N THR A 7 4.03 -3.85 -0.36
CA THR A 7 4.00 -2.52 0.30
C THR A 7 2.63 -1.88 0.17
N ASN A 8 2.04 -1.84 -1.02
CA ASN A 8 0.74 -1.19 -1.27
C ASN A 8 -0.42 -1.77 -0.44
N VAL A 9 -0.38 -3.07 -0.14
CA VAL A 9 -1.39 -3.73 0.71
C VAL A 9 -1.25 -3.27 2.16
N LEU A 10 -0.02 -3.12 2.63
CA LEU A 10 0.28 -2.63 3.99
C LEU A 10 -0.15 -1.17 4.13
N ILE A 11 0.22 -0.32 3.17
CA ILE A 11 -0.20 1.08 3.12
C ILE A 11 -1.72 1.18 3.16
N SER A 12 -2.41 0.39 2.33
CA SER A 12 -3.88 0.39 2.28
C SER A 12 -4.51 0.00 3.62
N PHE A 13 -3.95 -0.98 4.33
CA PHE A 13 -4.44 -1.39 5.64
C PHE A 13 -4.21 -0.32 6.72
N ILE A 14 -3.05 0.33 6.68
CA ILE A 14 -2.59 1.30 7.68
C ILE A 14 -3.31 2.64 7.53
N PHE A 15 -3.50 3.12 6.29
CA PHE A 15 -4.21 4.37 6.03
C PHE A 15 -5.70 4.11 5.81
N ASP A 16 -6.51 4.50 6.78
CA ASP A 16 -7.97 4.39 6.73
C ASP A 16 -8.61 5.25 5.62
N LEU A 17 -7.93 6.33 5.24
CA LEU A 17 -8.33 7.21 4.15
C LEU A 17 -7.88 6.69 2.77
N HIS A 18 -7.12 5.59 2.72
CA HIS A 18 -6.70 5.01 1.47
C HIS A 18 -7.90 4.40 0.73
N PRO A 19 -8.07 4.61 -0.59
CA PRO A 19 -9.23 4.11 -1.33
C PRO A 19 -9.42 2.59 -1.26
N TRP A 20 -8.34 1.86 -1.00
CA TRP A 20 -8.31 0.40 -0.95
C TRP A 20 -8.37 -0.16 0.48
N ASN A 21 -8.59 0.69 1.50
CA ASN A 21 -8.56 0.28 2.90
C ASN A 21 -9.52 -0.87 3.18
N GLY A 22 -10.78 -0.79 2.74
CA GLY A 22 -11.77 -1.85 2.97
C GLY A 22 -11.35 -3.21 2.41
N TYR A 23 -10.68 -3.25 1.26
CA TYR A 23 -10.14 -4.49 0.68
C TYR A 23 -8.99 -5.05 1.53
N ALA A 24 -8.08 -4.17 1.96
CA ALA A 24 -6.97 -4.57 2.80
C ALA A 24 -7.45 -5.08 4.17
N GLU A 25 -8.42 -4.42 4.82
CA GLU A 25 -9.00 -4.90 6.06
C GLU A 25 -9.62 -6.30 5.94
N ASN A 26 -10.35 -6.54 4.85
CA ASN A 26 -10.93 -7.86 4.58
C ASN A 26 -9.84 -8.93 4.37
N LEU A 27 -8.75 -8.59 3.67
CA LEU A 27 -7.60 -9.49 3.53
C LEU A 27 -6.97 -9.81 4.90
N PHE A 28 -6.81 -8.80 5.76
CA PHE A 28 -6.22 -8.95 7.08
C PHE A 28 -7.08 -9.81 8.03
N LYS A 29 -8.42 -9.81 7.85
CA LYS A 29 -9.37 -10.67 8.59
C LYS A 29 -9.34 -12.15 8.19
N THR A 30 -8.76 -12.51 7.04
CA THR A 30 -8.72 -13.92 6.61
C THR A 30 -7.83 -14.78 7.50
N GLU A 31 -8.09 -16.08 7.61
CA GLU A 31 -7.26 -17.02 8.39
C GLU A 31 -5.92 -17.38 7.72
N LYS A 32 -5.68 -16.91 6.49
CA LYS A 32 -4.44 -17.21 5.77
C LYS A 32 -3.24 -16.62 6.50
N LYS A 33 -2.16 -17.39 6.62
CA LYS A 33 -0.87 -16.89 7.14
C LYS A 33 -0.36 -15.78 6.22
N LYS A 34 0.10 -14.67 6.79
CA LYS A 34 0.57 -13.50 6.04
C LYS A 34 2.07 -13.33 6.26
N HIS A 35 2.78 -13.02 5.19
CA HIS A 35 4.22 -12.89 5.12
C HIS A 35 4.57 -11.61 4.38
N TRP A 36 5.77 -11.11 4.66
CA TRP A 36 6.36 -9.93 4.05
C TRP A 36 7.88 -10.05 4.19
N SER A 37 8.62 -9.22 3.47
CA SER A 37 10.07 -9.16 3.60
C SER A 37 10.53 -7.90 4.33
N ASN A 38 11.81 -7.88 4.71
CA ASN A 38 12.41 -6.68 5.30
C ASN A 38 12.44 -5.51 4.29
N THR A 39 12.51 -5.81 2.99
CA THR A 39 12.44 -4.81 1.92
C THR A 39 11.07 -4.14 1.91
N VAL A 40 9.99 -4.94 1.88
CA VAL A 40 8.61 -4.45 1.98
C VAL A 40 8.42 -3.62 3.26
N LYS A 41 8.95 -4.09 4.39
CA LYS A 41 8.88 -3.36 5.67
C LYS A 41 9.51 -1.96 5.56
N ASN A 42 10.75 -1.90 5.08
CA ASN A 42 11.50 -0.65 5.00
C ASN A 42 10.89 0.32 3.99
N GLU A 43 10.41 -0.19 2.86
CA GLU A 43 9.69 0.59 1.87
C GLU A 43 8.39 1.15 2.46
N SER A 44 7.60 0.30 3.13
CA SER A 44 6.36 0.72 3.78
C SER A 44 6.58 1.85 4.78
N ILE A 45 7.61 1.78 5.63
CA ILE A 45 7.91 2.86 6.59
C ILE A 45 8.13 4.19 5.87
N LYS A 46 8.92 4.20 4.79
CA LYS A 46 9.19 5.40 3.99
C LYS A 46 7.93 5.94 3.33
N VAL A 47 7.12 5.06 2.74
CA VAL A 47 5.88 5.44 2.05
C VAL A 47 4.83 5.94 3.05
N ILE A 48 4.73 5.35 4.25
CA ILE A 48 3.84 5.81 5.33
C ILE A 48 4.20 7.24 5.73
N ASP A 49 5.47 7.52 6.00
CA ASP A 49 5.88 8.84 6.44
C ASP A 49 5.62 9.90 5.35
N SER A 50 5.96 9.59 4.10
CA SER A 50 5.66 10.46 2.96
C SER A 50 4.15 10.72 2.81
N LEU A 51 3.32 9.68 2.86
CA LEU A 51 1.86 9.81 2.74
C LEU A 51 1.26 10.61 3.90
N LYS A 52 1.72 10.37 5.13
CA LYS A 52 1.29 11.11 6.31
C LYS A 52 1.50 12.61 6.10
N ASN A 53 2.69 13.02 5.66
CA ASN A 53 2.99 14.43 5.40
C ASN A 53 2.12 15.00 4.28
N LYS A 54 1.82 14.22 3.23
CA LYS A 54 0.88 14.63 2.16
C LYS A 54 -0.55 14.82 2.69
N TYR A 55 -1.02 13.94 3.57
CA TYR A 55 -2.35 14.05 4.18
C TYR A 55 -2.44 15.26 5.14
N ILE A 56 -1.39 15.50 5.94
CA ILE A 56 -1.33 16.69 6.81
C ILE A 56 -1.42 17.96 5.97
N TYR A 57 -0.57 18.08 4.95
CA TYR A 57 -0.57 19.25 4.07
C TYR A 57 -1.94 19.51 3.44
N ILE A 58 -2.58 18.48 2.86
CA ILE A 58 -3.86 18.70 2.20
C ILE A 58 -4.96 19.08 3.19
N PHE A 59 -4.96 18.52 4.40
CA PHE A 59 -5.92 18.86 5.45
C PHE A 59 -5.75 20.28 5.97
N GLU A 60 -4.51 20.74 6.18
CA GLU A 60 -4.22 22.12 6.55
C GLU A 60 -4.67 23.09 5.46
N GLU A 61 -4.41 22.78 4.19
CA GLU A 61 -4.86 23.60 3.07
C GLU A 61 -6.39 23.65 2.95
N ILE A 62 -7.10 22.54 3.21
CA ILE A 62 -8.57 22.54 3.26
C ILE A 62 -9.05 23.47 4.37
N ILE A 63 -8.50 23.37 5.58
CA ILE A 63 -8.86 24.24 6.70
C ILE A 63 -8.64 25.72 6.33
N ASN A 64 -7.48 26.04 5.75
CA ASN A 64 -7.15 27.40 5.32
C ASN A 64 -8.17 27.93 4.32
N LYS A 65 -8.55 27.14 3.31
CA LYS A 65 -9.53 27.53 2.28
C LYS A 65 -10.95 27.67 2.84
N LEU A 66 -11.32 26.87 3.83
CA LEU A 66 -12.65 26.88 4.42
C LEU A 66 -12.83 27.96 5.49
N SER A 67 -11.75 28.42 6.13
CA SER A 67 -11.80 29.41 7.21
C SER A 67 -12.46 30.75 6.83
N LEU A 68 -12.52 31.06 5.52
CA LEU A 68 -13.09 32.29 4.97
C LEU A 68 -14.52 32.12 4.44
N ILE A 69 -15.11 30.93 4.56
CA ILE A 69 -16.41 30.57 3.99
C ILE A 69 -17.31 30.17 5.15
N ASP A 70 -18.53 30.67 5.23
CA ASP A 70 -19.47 30.29 6.30
C ASP A 70 -20.16 28.95 6.02
N ARG A 71 -20.67 28.77 4.79
CA ARG A 71 -21.38 27.57 4.35
C ARG A 71 -20.89 27.05 3.01
N ILE A 72 -20.92 25.73 2.85
CA ILE A 72 -20.49 25.08 1.61
C ILE A 72 -21.37 23.89 1.22
N THR A 73 -21.61 23.77 -0.08
CA THR A 73 -22.27 22.61 -0.72
C THR A 73 -21.22 21.52 -0.99
N GLU A 74 -21.62 20.25 -1.10
CA GLU A 74 -20.74 19.14 -1.50
C GLU A 74 -19.92 19.44 -2.78
N LYS A 75 -20.59 19.88 -3.84
CA LYS A 75 -19.96 20.17 -5.14
C LYS A 75 -18.87 21.24 -5.03
N LYS A 76 -19.14 22.32 -4.28
CA LYS A 76 -18.15 23.37 -4.01
C LYS A 76 -17.00 22.84 -3.16
N PHE A 77 -17.26 22.04 -2.12
CA PHE A 77 -16.21 21.43 -1.30
C PHE A 77 -15.28 20.56 -2.15
N ILE A 78 -15.81 19.61 -2.92
CA ILE A 78 -15.03 18.75 -3.80
C ILE A 78 -14.19 19.58 -4.79
N THR A 79 -14.78 20.63 -5.36
CA THR A 79 -14.07 21.52 -6.29
C THR A 79 -12.92 22.26 -5.60
N THR A 80 -13.13 22.76 -4.38
CA THR A 80 -12.10 23.40 -3.56
C THR A 80 -10.94 22.43 -3.30
N VAL A 81 -11.21 21.19 -2.87
CA VAL A 81 -10.18 20.19 -2.59
C VAL A 81 -9.37 19.83 -3.84
N ILE A 82 -10.04 19.61 -4.98
CA ILE A 82 -9.38 19.26 -6.25
C ILE A 82 -8.41 20.37 -6.71
N ASN A 83 -8.73 21.63 -6.41
CA ASN A 83 -7.95 22.80 -6.85
C ASN A 83 -6.82 23.20 -5.89
N ILE A 84 -6.60 22.48 -4.78
CA ILE A 84 -5.45 22.70 -3.91
C ILE A 84 -4.16 22.39 -4.69
N SER A 85 -3.29 23.38 -4.82
CA SER A 85 -1.95 23.28 -5.43
C SER A 85 -0.89 22.87 -4.40
N GLY A 86 0.34 22.60 -4.84
CA GLY A 86 1.48 22.37 -3.95
C GLY A 86 1.55 20.98 -3.29
N ASN A 87 0.48 20.18 -3.40
CA ASN A 87 0.47 18.78 -2.96
C ASN A 87 0.68 17.80 -4.12
N GLU A 88 1.39 16.71 -3.86
CA GLU A 88 1.70 15.62 -4.81
C GLU A 88 0.51 14.71 -5.18
N PHE A 89 -0.65 14.83 -4.52
CA PHE A 89 -1.86 14.07 -4.87
C PHE A 89 -2.38 14.48 -6.25
N SER A 90 -2.75 13.48 -7.06
CA SER A 90 -3.42 13.72 -8.33
C SER A 90 -4.82 14.33 -8.12
N LYS A 91 -5.40 14.95 -9.16
CA LYS A 91 -6.79 15.44 -9.09
C LYS A 91 -7.77 14.33 -8.74
N LYS A 92 -7.50 13.09 -9.20
CA LYS A 92 -8.32 11.93 -8.90
C LYS A 92 -8.26 11.58 -7.41
N ASP A 93 -7.06 11.54 -6.84
CA ASP A 93 -6.87 11.22 -5.42
C ASP A 93 -7.50 12.30 -4.53
N LYS A 94 -7.32 13.58 -4.87
CA LYS A 94 -7.95 14.71 -4.18
C LYS A 94 -9.48 14.60 -4.17
N LYS A 95 -10.08 14.19 -5.29
CA LYS A 95 -11.52 13.94 -5.37
C LYS A 95 -11.95 12.81 -4.44
N VAL A 96 -11.20 11.71 -4.39
CA VAL A 96 -11.51 10.59 -3.50
C VAL A 96 -11.41 11.01 -2.03
N ILE A 97 -10.37 11.76 -1.65
CA ILE A 97 -10.21 12.31 -0.31
C ILE A 97 -11.41 13.21 0.05
N ALA A 98 -11.81 14.10 -0.85
CA ALA A 98 -12.97 14.97 -0.63
C ALA A 98 -14.25 14.16 -0.39
N ASN A 99 -14.52 13.16 -1.21
CA ASN A 99 -15.69 12.29 -1.04
C ASN A 99 -15.65 11.56 0.30
N ILE A 100 -14.50 11.00 0.69
CA ILE A 100 -14.35 10.30 1.99
C ILE A 100 -14.65 11.24 3.16
N ILE A 101 -14.14 12.48 3.13
CA ILE A 101 -14.42 13.47 4.19
C ILE A 101 -15.92 13.78 4.24
N TRP A 102 -16.53 14.01 3.07
CA TRP A 102 -17.94 14.37 2.98
C TRP A 102 -18.85 13.24 3.48
N GLU A 103 -18.58 12.01 3.06
CA GLU A 103 -19.30 10.80 3.48
C GLU A 103 -19.15 10.56 4.99
N ARG A 104 -17.95 10.76 5.56
CA ARG A 104 -17.71 10.63 7.00
C ARG A 104 -18.47 11.68 7.83
N GLY A 105 -18.66 12.87 7.27
CA GLY A 105 -19.47 13.91 7.89
C GLY A 105 -20.97 13.59 7.89
N GLY A 106 -21.42 12.66 7.02
CA GLY A 106 -22.83 12.30 6.91
C GLY A 106 -23.71 13.46 6.42
N TRP A 107 -23.16 14.35 5.59
CA TRP A 107 -23.84 15.58 5.16
C TRP A 107 -24.63 15.36 3.86
N TYR A 108 -25.90 15.74 3.88
CA TYR A 108 -26.81 15.64 2.73
C TYR A 108 -27.33 17.00 2.23
N ARG A 109 -26.79 18.09 2.80
CA ARG A 109 -27.19 19.47 2.54
C ARG A 109 -26.01 20.40 2.72
N ASP A 110 -26.23 21.68 2.43
CA ASP A 110 -25.28 22.74 2.75
C ASP A 110 -24.97 22.75 4.24
N ILE A 111 -23.67 22.77 4.55
CA ILE A 111 -23.15 22.60 5.90
C ILE A 111 -22.33 23.82 6.31
N LEU A 112 -22.25 24.08 7.61
CA LEU A 112 -21.35 25.11 8.12
C LEU A 112 -19.92 24.61 8.00
N THR A 113 -19.01 25.44 7.50
CA THR A 113 -17.64 25.03 7.23
C THR A 113 -16.88 24.64 8.49
N TYR A 114 -17.23 25.20 9.65
CA TYR A 114 -16.62 24.81 10.92
C TYR A 114 -16.87 23.33 11.24
N GLU A 115 -18.02 22.75 10.82
CA GLU A 115 -18.31 21.32 11.02
C GLU A 115 -17.33 20.45 10.21
N ILE A 116 -16.99 20.89 9.00
CA ILE A 116 -15.96 20.23 8.17
C ILE A 116 -14.58 20.39 8.79
N ILE A 117 -14.24 21.60 9.26
CA ILE A 117 -12.95 21.89 9.90
C ILE A 117 -12.77 21.03 11.15
N ASP A 118 -13.81 20.91 11.98
CA ASP A 118 -13.75 20.10 13.20
C ASP A 118 -13.59 18.61 12.87
N LEU A 119 -14.30 18.09 11.86
CA LEU A 119 -14.06 16.72 11.37
C LEU A 119 -12.61 16.54 10.91
N ILE A 120 -12.07 17.48 10.12
CA ILE A 120 -10.68 17.39 9.63
C ILE A 120 -9.68 17.44 10.80
N LYS A 121 -9.91 18.28 11.82
CA LYS A 121 -9.08 18.30 13.03
C LYS A 121 -9.13 16.96 13.77
N THR A 122 -10.30 16.34 13.88
CA THR A 122 -10.44 14.99 14.44
C THR A 122 -9.68 13.96 13.61
N LEU A 123 -9.79 14.02 12.27
CA LEU A 123 -9.04 13.13 11.37
C LEU A 123 -7.53 13.33 11.51
N LEU A 124 -7.03 14.57 11.62
CA LEU A 124 -5.62 14.89 11.84
C LEU A 124 -5.10 14.35 13.18
N TYR A 125 -5.87 14.56 14.26
CA TYR A 125 -5.54 14.04 15.58
C TYR A 125 -5.45 12.52 15.56
N ASN A 126 -6.47 11.88 14.98
CA ASN A 126 -6.53 10.43 14.88
C ASN A 126 -5.47 9.87 13.93
N LEU A 127 -5.07 10.58 12.87
CA LEU A 127 -4.07 10.10 11.91
C LEU A 127 -2.79 9.63 12.61
N ASN A 128 -2.28 10.38 13.58
CA ASN A 128 -1.06 9.98 14.30
C ASN A 128 -1.25 8.74 15.17
N ILE A 129 -2.36 8.68 15.90
CA ILE A 129 -2.68 7.59 16.83
C ILE A 129 -3.02 6.31 16.05
N ASP A 130 -3.88 6.43 15.03
CA ASP A 130 -4.36 5.34 14.22
C ASP A 130 -3.28 4.76 13.33
N LEU A 131 -2.38 5.57 12.75
CA LEU A 131 -1.26 5.06 11.97
C LEU A 131 -0.35 4.19 12.84
N ALA A 132 0.01 4.65 14.04
CA ALA A 132 0.84 3.87 14.96
C ALA A 132 0.15 2.57 15.39
N ASN A 133 -1.14 2.65 15.75
CA ASN A 133 -1.93 1.49 16.18
C ASN A 133 -2.10 0.46 15.05
N ARG A 134 -2.48 0.91 13.84
CA ARG A 134 -2.66 0.04 12.67
C ARG A 134 -1.33 -0.54 12.19
N TYR A 135 -0.24 0.23 12.23
CA TYR A 135 1.09 -0.29 11.92
C TYR A 135 1.52 -1.38 12.92
N ASN A 136 1.36 -1.15 14.22
CA ASN A 136 1.68 -2.17 15.24
C ASN A 136 0.82 -3.43 15.09
N LYS A 137 -0.49 -3.26 14.82
CA LYS A 137 -1.39 -4.38 14.51
C LYS A 137 -0.93 -5.13 13.26
N CYS A 138 -0.50 -4.42 12.23
CA CYS A 138 0.05 -4.99 11.01
C CYS A 138 1.30 -5.85 11.31
N VAL A 139 2.26 -5.30 12.05
CA VAL A 139 3.49 -6.00 12.48
C VAL A 139 3.18 -7.23 13.32
N ASN A 140 2.15 -7.19 14.19
CA ASN A 140 1.75 -8.33 15.01
C ASN A 140 1.06 -9.44 14.20
N ILE A 141 0.30 -9.08 13.16
CA ILE A 141 -0.38 -10.04 12.28
C ILE A 141 0.59 -10.68 11.29
N LEU A 142 1.61 -9.93 10.85
CA LEU A 142 2.62 -10.41 9.94
C LEU A 142 3.64 -11.27 10.68
N ASN A 143 3.96 -12.44 10.14
CA ASN A 143 5.07 -13.23 10.64
C ASN A 143 6.39 -12.41 10.58
N LYS A 144 7.38 -12.80 11.39
CA LYS A 144 8.73 -12.20 11.34
C LYS A 144 9.17 -12.00 9.88
N PRO A 145 9.69 -10.80 9.53
CA PRO A 145 10.00 -10.49 8.15
C PRO A 145 10.91 -11.56 7.57
N TYR A 146 10.58 -12.03 6.36
CA TYR A 146 11.40 -12.99 5.67
C TYR A 146 12.76 -12.36 5.42
N PHE A 147 13.78 -12.92 6.07
CA PHE A 147 15.17 -12.59 5.80
C PHE A 147 15.68 -13.50 4.70
N ARG A 148 15.84 -12.95 3.51
CA ARG A 148 16.90 -13.44 2.65
C ARG A 148 18.20 -12.88 3.23
N ALA A 149 19.04 -13.73 3.84
CA ALA A 149 20.46 -13.39 3.89
C ALA A 149 20.88 -13.14 2.43
N LYS A 150 21.56 -12.02 2.13
CA LYS A 150 22.10 -11.71 0.79
C LYS A 150 22.80 -12.97 0.27
N ASN A 151 22.09 -13.73 -0.56
CA ASN A 151 22.56 -15.01 -1.05
C ASN A 151 22.96 -14.74 -2.48
N GLU A 152 24.27 -14.70 -2.72
CA GLU A 152 24.89 -14.40 -4.02
C GLU A 152 24.27 -15.22 -5.15
N LYS A 153 23.70 -16.39 -4.84
CA LYS A 153 22.94 -17.23 -5.76
C LYS A 153 21.82 -16.51 -6.53
N TYR A 154 21.27 -15.40 -6.01
CA TYR A 154 20.20 -14.65 -6.69
C TYR A 154 20.70 -13.41 -7.44
N LEU A 155 22.00 -13.12 -7.44
CA LEU A 155 22.55 -11.91 -8.06
C LEU A 155 22.29 -11.85 -9.57
N SER A 156 22.40 -13.00 -10.25
CA SER A 156 22.05 -13.13 -11.66
C SER A 156 20.56 -12.90 -11.92
N VAL A 157 19.69 -13.30 -11.00
CA VAL A 157 18.24 -13.09 -11.10
C VAL A 157 17.89 -11.61 -10.98
N PHE A 158 18.49 -10.88 -10.02
CA PHE A 158 18.29 -9.43 -9.89
C PHE A 158 18.74 -8.69 -11.15
N ASN A 159 19.96 -8.96 -11.63
CA ASN A 159 20.50 -8.35 -12.85
C ASN A 159 19.63 -8.63 -14.09
N ASN A 160 18.93 -9.77 -14.13
CA ASN A 160 18.02 -10.10 -15.23
C ASN A 160 16.67 -9.39 -15.06
N LEU A 161 16.15 -9.28 -13.83
CA LEU A 161 14.92 -8.53 -13.54
C LEU A 161 15.08 -7.04 -13.85
N GLU A 162 16.22 -6.43 -13.51
CA GLU A 162 16.50 -5.00 -13.81
C GLU A 162 16.58 -4.71 -15.32
N LYS A 163 16.87 -5.71 -16.16
CA LYS A 163 16.85 -5.56 -17.63
C LYS A 163 15.42 -5.55 -18.18
N ILE A 164 14.43 -5.99 -17.41
CA ILE A 164 13.03 -5.96 -17.81
C ILE A 164 12.51 -4.53 -17.62
N LYS A 165 11.91 -3.97 -18.67
CA LYS A 165 11.36 -2.62 -18.64
C LYS A 165 10.36 -2.47 -17.49
N ASN A 166 10.55 -1.43 -16.66
CA ASN A 166 9.74 -1.06 -15.51
C ASN A 166 9.91 -1.90 -14.23
N ILE A 167 10.84 -2.86 -14.17
CA ILE A 167 11.21 -3.51 -12.91
C ILE A 167 12.52 -2.89 -12.42
N HIS A 168 12.50 -2.34 -11.21
CA HIS A 168 13.63 -1.65 -10.63
C HIS A 168 13.67 -1.88 -9.11
N THR A 169 14.80 -1.61 -8.48
CA THR A 169 14.88 -1.68 -7.02
C THR A 169 13.89 -0.71 -6.37
N PRO A 170 13.08 -1.15 -5.39
CA PRO A 170 13.16 -2.43 -4.66
C PRO A 170 12.25 -3.57 -5.16
N ASP A 171 11.49 -3.39 -6.25
CA ASP A 171 10.51 -4.37 -6.76
C ASP A 171 11.14 -5.72 -7.11
N ASP A 172 12.33 -5.70 -7.71
CA ASP A 172 13.13 -6.88 -8.05
C ASP A 172 13.47 -7.72 -6.80
N ILE A 173 13.74 -7.07 -5.67
CA ILE A 173 14.01 -7.72 -4.39
C ILE A 173 12.73 -8.36 -3.82
N ILE A 174 11.62 -7.64 -3.88
CA ILE A 174 10.30 -8.05 -3.37
C ILE A 174 9.76 -9.27 -4.16
N ILE A 175 9.64 -9.12 -5.48
CA ILE A 175 10.21 -10.07 -6.45
C ILE A 175 10.59 -11.46 -5.96
N VAL A 176 11.90 -11.57 -5.79
CA VAL A 176 12.60 -12.78 -5.40
C VAL A 176 12.26 -13.18 -3.95
N ASP A 177 11.88 -12.24 -3.05
CA ASP A 177 11.37 -12.51 -1.69
C ASP A 177 10.11 -13.36 -1.70
N ALA A 178 9.13 -12.95 -2.47
CA ALA A 178 7.91 -13.70 -2.61
C ALA A 178 8.16 -15.08 -3.24
N HIS A 179 9.01 -15.14 -4.27
CA HIS A 179 9.31 -16.37 -4.97
C HIS A 179 10.03 -17.40 -4.09
N HIS A 180 11.09 -16.97 -3.38
CA HIS A 180 11.86 -17.86 -2.51
C HIS A 180 11.01 -18.36 -1.33
N LEU A 181 10.12 -17.53 -0.79
CA LEU A 181 9.16 -17.96 0.22
C LEU A 181 8.17 -18.99 -0.34
N ALA A 182 7.69 -18.77 -1.58
CA ALA A 182 6.76 -19.67 -2.24
C ALA A 182 7.34 -21.07 -2.45
N ILE A 183 8.61 -21.17 -2.83
CA ILE A 183 9.33 -22.44 -2.93
C ILE A 183 9.43 -23.12 -1.55
N LYS A 184 9.87 -22.39 -0.52
CA LYS A 184 10.09 -22.95 0.82
C LYS A 184 8.81 -23.40 1.53
N GLN A 185 7.67 -22.79 1.23
CA GLN A 185 6.41 -23.05 1.93
C GLN A 185 5.31 -23.65 1.04
N MET A 186 5.65 -24.10 -0.18
CA MET A 186 4.69 -24.61 -1.19
C MET A 186 3.50 -23.65 -1.42
N ILE A 187 3.78 -22.35 -1.61
CA ILE A 187 2.73 -21.34 -1.87
C ILE A 187 2.52 -21.20 -3.37
N ASN A 188 1.30 -21.50 -3.84
CA ASN A 188 1.01 -21.59 -5.28
C ASN A 188 0.43 -20.29 -5.90
N LYS A 189 0.41 -19.15 -5.17
CA LYS A 189 -0.23 -17.90 -5.63
C LYS A 189 0.50 -16.65 -5.13
N PHE A 190 0.78 -15.71 -6.03
CA PHE A 190 1.30 -14.36 -5.77
C PHE A 190 0.23 -13.33 -6.16
N ILE A 191 0.09 -12.26 -5.37
CA ILE A 191 -0.88 -11.18 -5.60
C ILE A 191 -0.08 -9.89 -5.66
N THR A 192 -0.07 -9.22 -6.82
CA THR A 192 0.50 -7.88 -6.97
C THR A 192 -0.55 -6.81 -6.71
N GLY A 193 -0.11 -5.60 -6.38
CA GLY A 193 -0.98 -4.44 -6.13
C GLY A 193 -1.88 -4.02 -7.31
N ASP A 194 -1.62 -4.53 -8.52
CA ASP A 194 -2.29 -4.11 -9.75
C ASP A 194 -3.48 -5.01 -10.16
N LEU A 195 -3.94 -5.90 -9.28
CA LEU A 195 -4.99 -6.92 -9.55
C LEU A 195 -4.67 -7.89 -10.72
N LYS A 196 -3.44 -7.88 -11.24
CA LYS A 196 -2.98 -8.93 -12.15
C LYS A 196 -2.66 -10.18 -11.33
N ILE A 197 -3.51 -11.20 -11.42
CA ILE A 197 -3.18 -12.55 -10.97
C ILE A 197 -2.12 -13.10 -11.93
N ILE A 198 -0.85 -12.92 -11.60
CA ILE A 198 0.23 -13.62 -12.31
C ILE A 198 0.17 -15.08 -11.84
N LYS A 199 -0.26 -15.99 -12.74
CA LYS A 199 -0.17 -17.44 -12.51
C LYS A 199 1.30 -17.82 -12.62
N LEU A 200 1.99 -17.78 -11.49
CA LEU A 200 3.42 -18.04 -11.25
C LEU A 200 4.04 -19.26 -11.95
N LYS A 201 3.25 -20.21 -12.46
CA LYS A 201 3.80 -21.33 -13.20
C LYS A 201 4.08 -20.95 -14.64
N GLN A 202 3.09 -20.54 -15.42
CA GLN A 202 3.26 -20.47 -16.88
C GLN A 202 4.14 -19.28 -17.34
N ASP A 203 3.89 -18.08 -16.82
CA ASP A 203 4.58 -16.88 -17.32
C ASP A 203 6.05 -16.79 -16.83
N LEU A 204 6.37 -17.38 -15.67
CA LEU A 204 7.74 -17.55 -15.20
C LEU A 204 8.45 -18.70 -15.93
N ILE A 205 7.74 -19.78 -16.29
CA ILE A 205 8.28 -20.82 -17.19
C ILE A 205 8.65 -20.24 -18.56
N ASP A 206 7.87 -19.27 -19.05
CA ASP A 206 8.10 -18.65 -20.36
C ASP A 206 9.21 -17.57 -20.32
N CYS A 207 9.40 -16.90 -19.18
CA CYS A 207 10.47 -15.89 -18.99
C CYS A 207 11.75 -16.43 -18.32
N THR A 208 11.72 -17.63 -17.75
CA THR A 208 12.88 -18.33 -17.21
C THR A 208 12.78 -19.77 -17.65
N ALA A 209 13.69 -20.20 -18.53
CA ALA A 209 13.70 -21.57 -18.99
C ALA A 209 13.74 -22.50 -17.76
N ILE A 210 12.78 -23.41 -17.66
CA ILE A 210 12.73 -24.43 -16.59
C ILE A 210 14.07 -25.16 -16.44
N SER A 211 14.84 -25.28 -17.54
CA SER A 211 16.20 -25.83 -17.54
C SER A 211 17.20 -25.10 -16.63
N ASP A 212 17.00 -23.81 -16.34
CA ASP A 212 17.86 -23.03 -15.44
C ASP A 212 17.56 -23.29 -13.96
N PHE A 213 16.41 -23.90 -13.65
CA PHE A 213 16.01 -24.31 -12.30
C PHE A 213 16.13 -25.83 -12.06
N VAL A 214 16.40 -26.63 -13.11
CA VAL A 214 16.49 -28.10 -13.03
C VAL A 214 17.82 -28.62 -12.48
N SER A 215 18.79 -27.77 -12.11
CA SER A 215 20.01 -28.24 -11.44
C SER A 215 19.84 -28.56 -9.94
N LEU A 216 18.67 -28.36 -9.34
CA LEU A 216 18.40 -28.79 -7.95
C LEU A 216 17.85 -30.23 -7.81
N ASN A 217 17.88 -31.03 -8.89
CA ASN A 217 17.81 -32.50 -8.82
C ASN A 217 19.16 -33.16 -8.46
N SER A 218 20.14 -32.40 -7.94
CA SER A 218 21.48 -32.90 -7.60
C SER A 218 21.75 -33.07 -6.10
N PHE A 219 20.72 -33.11 -5.25
CA PHE A 219 20.83 -33.69 -3.91
C PHE A 219 20.01 -34.97 -3.81
N ASN A 220 20.58 -36.03 -4.40
CA ASN A 220 20.39 -37.38 -3.90
C ASN A 220 21.30 -37.54 -2.66
N TYR A 221 20.69 -37.72 -1.49
CA TYR A 221 20.99 -38.62 -0.37
C TYR A 221 20.27 -38.12 0.88
#